data_AF-A0A9W9B213-F1
#
_entry.id   AF-A0A9W9B213-F1
#
_cell.length_a   1.000
_cell.length_b   1.000
_cell.length_c   1.000
_cell.angle_alpha   90.00
_cell.angle_beta   90.00
_cell.angle_gamma   90.00
#
_symmetry.space_group_name_H-M   'P 1'
#
loop_
_entity.id
_entity.type
_entity.pdbx_description
1 polymer ?
#
loop_
_entity_poly.entity_id
_entity_poly.type
_entity_poly.pdbx_seq_one_letter_code
_entity_poly.pdbx_strand_id
1 'polypeptide(L)'
;RELQLKIALALWNKLDVLGVAGTGQGKTLASVLNQLLEESDKVTVMLCPLKQLQLSHVSLRFSTKYAIEAISINEDTDHDEIIWNV
;
A
#
# COMPACT_ATOMS: atom_id res chain seq x y z
N ARG A 1 -3.26 4.61 -16.91
CA ARG A 1 -4.69 4.94 -17.14
C ARG A 1 -4.98 6.29 -16.48
N GLU A 2 -5.86 7.12 -17.03
CA GLU A 2 -6.09 8.51 -16.56
C GLU A 2 -6.35 8.63 -15.05
N LEU A 3 -7.26 7.80 -14.52
CA LEU A 3 -7.61 7.84 -13.09
C LEU A 3 -6.43 7.55 -12.16
N GLN A 4 -5.50 6.68 -12.57
CA GLN A 4 -4.31 6.36 -11.76
C GLN A 4 -3.40 7.58 -11.62
N LEU A 5 -3.20 8.32 -12.71
CA LEU A 5 -2.41 9.55 -12.70
C LEU A 5 -3.07 10.64 -11.86
N LYS A 6 -4.39 10.82 -11.99
CA LYS A 6 -5.15 11.78 -11.17
C LYS A 6 -5.02 11.49 -9.68
N ILE A 7 -5.17 10.22 -9.28
CA ILE A 7 -5.01 9.81 -7.88
C ILE A 7 -3.57 10.07 -7.42
N ALA A 8 -2.57 9.62 -8.18
CA ALA A 8 -1.17 9.78 -7.80
C ALA A 8 -0.77 11.26 -7.64
N LEU A 9 -1.20 12.13 -8.56
CA LEU A 9 -0.96 13.58 -8.48
C LEU A 9 -1.64 14.20 -7.27
N ALA A 10 -2.87 13.82 -6.96
CA ALA A 10 -3.56 14.34 -5.77
C ALA A 10 -2.85 13.89 -4.47
N LEU A 11 -2.43 12.62 -4.40
CA LEU A 11 -1.61 12.11 -3.29
C LEU A 11 -0.24 12.82 -3.20
N TRP A 12 0.39 13.14 -4.34
CA TRP A 12 1.68 13.85 -4.37
C TRP A 12 1.54 15.26 -3.80
N ASN A 13 0.41 15.90 -4.06
CA ASN A 13 0.04 17.20 -3.48
C ASN A 13 -0.53 17.11 -2.06
N LYS A 14 -0.43 15.94 -1.40
CA LYS A 14 -0.87 15.70 -0.02
C LYS A 14 -2.37 15.96 0.20
N LEU A 15 -3.19 15.67 -0.81
CA LEU A 15 -4.65 15.78 -0.72
C LEU A 15 -5.27 14.43 -0.37
N ASP A 16 -6.40 14.48 0.33
CA ASP A 16 -7.27 13.32 0.54
C ASP A 16 -8.04 12.97 -0.74
N VAL A 17 -8.10 11.69 -1.09
CA VAL A 17 -8.65 11.22 -2.37
C VAL A 17 -9.56 10.01 -2.20
N LEU A 18 -10.77 10.08 -2.74
CA LEU A 18 -11.65 8.92 -2.94
C LEU A 18 -11.57 8.41 -4.38
N GLY A 19 -10.75 7.39 -4.61
CA GLY A 19 -10.58 6.76 -5.93
C GLY A 19 -11.60 5.66 -6.21
N VAL A 20 -12.67 5.96 -6.96
CA VAL A 20 -13.69 4.97 -7.35
C VAL A 20 -13.32 4.29 -8.67
N ALA A 21 -13.02 2.99 -8.62
CA ALA A 21 -12.73 2.20 -9.81
C ALA A 21 -13.08 0.72 -9.64
N GLY A 22 -13.45 0.04 -10.72
CA GLY A 22 -13.70 -1.40 -10.73
C GLY A 22 -12.48 -2.27 -10.38
N THR A 23 -12.71 -3.57 -10.17
CA THR A 23 -11.62 -4.55 -9.98
C THR A 23 -10.75 -4.64 -11.23
N GLY A 24 -9.45 -4.87 -11.07
CA GLY A 24 -8.51 -4.90 -12.20
C GLY A 24 -8.21 -3.53 -12.83
N GLN A 25 -8.75 -2.44 -12.28
CA GLN A 25 -8.50 -1.08 -12.79
C GLN A 25 -7.17 -0.47 -12.36
N GLY A 26 -6.36 -1.21 -11.59
CA GLY A 26 -5.03 -0.79 -11.19
C GLY A 26 -5.00 0.21 -10.03
N LYS A 27 -5.97 0.11 -9.11
CA LYS A 27 -6.03 0.90 -7.87
C LYS A 27 -4.76 0.79 -7.03
N THR A 28 -4.24 -0.44 -6.87
CA THR A 28 -3.02 -0.71 -6.10
C THR A 28 -1.81 0.06 -6.62
N LEU A 29 -1.66 0.17 -7.95
CA LEU A 29 -0.56 0.97 -8.51
C LEU A 29 -0.74 2.45 -8.16
N ALA A 30 -1.95 2.98 -8.28
CA ALA A 30 -2.23 4.39 -8.00
C ALA A 30 -1.95 4.77 -6.54
N SER A 31 -2.14 3.85 -5.58
CA SER A 31 -1.90 4.10 -4.17
C SER A 31 -0.42 4.07 -3.77
N VAL A 32 0.45 3.41 -4.53
CA VAL A 32 1.88 3.27 -4.18
C VAL A 32 2.82 3.94 -5.18
N LEU A 33 2.30 4.58 -6.23
CA LEU A 33 3.12 5.17 -7.29
C LEU A 33 4.11 6.20 -6.75
N ASN A 34 3.68 7.04 -5.81
CA ASN A 34 4.56 8.08 -5.26
C ASN A 34 5.73 7.49 -4.46
N GLN A 35 5.54 6.34 -3.81
CA GLN A 35 6.60 5.62 -3.08
C GLN A 35 7.64 5.01 -4.04
N LEU A 36 7.29 4.78 -5.31
CA LEU A 36 8.22 4.33 -6.34
C LEU A 36 9.02 5.48 -6.97
N LEU A 37 8.57 6.72 -6.81
CA LEU A 37 9.13 7.89 -7.49
C LEU A 37 10.05 8.74 -6.60
N GLU A 38 9.89 8.65 -5.29
CA GLU A 38 10.67 9.41 -4.32
C GLU A 38 11.39 8.44 -3.38
N GLU A 39 12.72 8.45 -3.39
CA GLU A 39 13.50 7.85 -2.30
C GLU A 39 13.22 8.65 -1.02
N SER A 40 12.62 8.00 -0.04
CA SER A 40 12.22 8.65 1.20
C SER A 40 12.15 7.63 2.32
N ASP A 41 12.52 8.05 3.53
CA ASP A 41 12.37 7.26 4.77
C ASP A 41 10.91 7.22 5.29
N LYS A 42 9.94 7.49 4.40
CA LYS A 42 8.52 7.54 4.75
C LYS A 42 7.91 6.15 4.60
N VAL A 43 6.98 5.83 5.50
CA VAL A 43 6.21 4.58 5.46
C VAL A 43 4.78 4.85 5.01
N THR A 44 4.29 4.05 4.06
CA THR A 44 2.87 4.04 3.67
C THR A 44 2.14 2.95 4.44
N VAL A 45 1.09 3.31 5.19
CA VAL A 45 0.23 2.34 5.87
C VAL A 45 -0.98 2.02 4.98
N MET A 46 -1.16 0.76 4.64
CA MET A 46 -2.32 0.29 3.88
C MET A 46 -3.21 -0.62 4.74
N LEU A 47 -4.46 -0.17 4.96
CA LEU A 47 -5.46 -0.96 5.66
C LEU A 47 -6.15 -1.91 4.68
N CYS A 48 -6.19 -3.19 5.02
CA CYS A 48 -6.83 -4.22 4.21
C CYS A 48 -7.74 -5.08 5.09
N PRO A 49 -9.05 -5.19 4.79
CA PRO A 49 -9.98 -5.95 5.62
C PRO A 49 -9.82 -7.46 5.48
N LEU A 50 -9.16 -7.94 4.43
CA LEU A 50 -9.02 -9.38 4.15
C LEU A 50 -7.54 -9.78 4.16
N LYS A 51 -7.18 -10.66 5.08
CA LYS A 51 -5.82 -11.22 5.21
C LYS A 51 -5.27 -11.81 3.92
N GLN A 52 -6.07 -12.55 3.17
CA GLN A 52 -5.62 -13.12 1.89
C GLN A 52 -5.25 -12.03 0.87
N LEU A 53 -5.97 -10.90 0.85
CA LEU A 53 -5.62 -9.76 0.01
C LEU A 53 -4.35 -9.07 0.50
N GLN A 54 -4.18 -8.93 1.82
CA GLN A 54 -2.97 -8.39 2.42
C GLN A 54 -1.73 -9.22 2.04
N LEU A 55 -1.80 -10.55 2.19
CA LEU A 55 -0.71 -11.47 1.80
C LEU A 55 -0.40 -11.38 0.30
N SER A 56 -1.44 -11.32 -0.54
CA SER A 56 -1.27 -11.13 -1.99
C SER A 56 -0.59 -9.81 -2.33
N HIS A 57 -0.92 -8.73 -1.62
CA HIS A 57 -0.26 -7.44 -1.79
C HIS A 57 1.22 -7.51 -1.42
N VAL A 58 1.57 -8.01 -0.24
CA VAL A 58 2.96 -8.06 0.22
C VAL A 58 3.82 -8.94 -0.69
N SER A 59 3.44 -10.19 -0.89
CA SER A 59 4.25 -11.18 -1.62
C SER A 59 4.31 -10.93 -3.13
N LEU A 60 3.15 -10.74 -3.78
CA LEU A 60 3.06 -10.71 -5.25
C LEU A 60 3.15 -9.30 -5.84
N ARG A 61 2.61 -8.28 -5.14
CA ARG A 61 2.52 -6.93 -5.69
C ARG A 61 3.70 -6.08 -5.26
N PHE A 62 3.87 -5.86 -3.95
CA PHE A 62 4.87 -4.94 -3.43
C PHE A 62 6.27 -5.52 -3.57
N SER A 63 6.53 -6.69 -3.00
CA SER A 63 7.86 -7.31 -3.08
C SER A 63 8.22 -7.72 -4.53
N THR A 64 7.44 -8.62 -5.15
CA THR A 64 7.85 -9.20 -6.43
C THR A 64 7.68 -8.25 -7.63
N LYS A 65 6.58 -7.51 -7.71
CA LYS A 65 6.25 -6.70 -8.90
C LYS A 65 6.80 -5.28 -8.83
N TYR A 66 6.80 -4.67 -7.66
CA TYR A 66 7.16 -3.26 -7.50
C TYR A 66 8.49 -3.06 -6.78
N ALA A 67 9.13 -4.13 -6.28
CA ALA A 67 10.35 -4.04 -5.48
C ALA A 67 10.23 -3.07 -4.28
N ILE A 68 9.02 -2.96 -3.73
CA ILE A 68 8.74 -2.20 -2.51
C ILE A 68 8.87 -3.15 -1.33
N GLU A 69 9.72 -2.79 -0.38
CA GLU A 69 9.78 -3.46 0.91
C GLU A 69 8.47 -3.24 1.67
N ALA A 70 7.79 -4.33 2.02
CA ALA A 70 6.50 -4.28 2.67
C ALA A 70 6.38 -5.42 3.68
N ILE A 71 5.75 -5.11 4.81
CA ILE A 71 5.40 -6.07 5.85
C ILE A 71 3.88 -6.08 6.03
N SER A 72 3.34 -7.22 6.46
CA SER A 72 1.94 -7.35 6.88
C SER A 72 1.88 -7.53 8.39
N ILE A 73 1.04 -6.75 9.05
CA ILE A 73 0.68 -6.92 10.45
C ILE A 73 -0.78 -7.38 10.49
N ASN A 74 -1.04 -8.53 11.12
CA ASN A 74 -2.36 -9.13 11.27
C ASN A 74 -2.38 -10.10 12.47
N GLU A 75 -3.44 -10.90 12.60
CA GLU A 75 -3.64 -11.81 13.74
C GLU A 75 -2.62 -12.97 13.83
N ASP A 76 -1.84 -13.24 12.77
CA ASP A 76 -0.74 -14.21 12.79
C ASP A 76 0.61 -13.56 13.14
N THR A 77 0.67 -12.25 13.31
CA THR A 77 1.92 -11.59 13.70
C THR A 77 2.23 -11.94 15.14
N ASP A 78 3.42 -12.50 15.37
CA ASP A 78 3.86 -12.91 16.70
C ASP A 78 3.69 -11.77 17.72
N HIS A 79 3.25 -12.14 18.92
CA HIS A 79 3.09 -11.20 20.01
C HIS A 79 4.45 -10.92 20.64
N ASP A 80 5.21 -10.02 20.02
CA ASP A 80 6.45 -9.48 20.59
C ASP A 80 6.13 -8.51 21.73
N GLU A 81 6.46 -8.90 22.96
CA GLU A 81 6.24 -8.10 24.17
C GLU A 81 6.84 -6.69 24.07
N ILE A 82 7.89 -6.47 23.27
CA ILE A 82 8.51 -5.16 23.07
C ILE A 82 7.64 -4.26 22.19
N ILE A 83 7.02 -4.81 21.15
CA ILE A 83 6.17 -4.08 20.21
C ILE A 83 4.79 -3.80 20.82
N TRP A 84 4.30 -4.75 21.62
CA TRP A 84 2.95 -4.73 22.18
C TRP A 84 2.89 -4.27 23.65
N ASN A 85 4.01 -3.83 24.24
CA ASN A 85 4.00 -3.17 25.55
C ASN A 85 3.30 -1.80 25.42
N VAL A 86 2.05 -1.76 25.89
CA VAL A 86 1.24 -0.55 26.04
C VAL A 86 1.26 -0.09 27.48
#